data_AF-R1GAC1-F1
#
_entry.id   AF-R1GAC1-F1
#
_cell.length_a   1.000
_cell.length_b   1.000
_cell.length_c   1.000
_cell.angle_alpha   90.00
_cell.angle_beta   90.00
_cell.angle_gamma   90.00
#
_symmetry.space_group_name_H-M   'P 1'
#
loop_
_entity.id
_entity.type
_entity.pdbx_description
1 polymer ?
#
loop_
_entity_poly.entity_id
_entity_poly.type
_entity_poly.pdbx_seq_one_letter_code
_entity_poly.pdbx_strand_id
1 'polypeptide(L)'
;MIGIFTVYGCDRHVPASRNLQYQTPFFVQCFVPALGIIMSFFLYESPRWLCLRGKQEEALATLITIRGLDSDHPYILEEWDQMKDQLTRENEEFGGLGYGSILRETFCVRSNLRRVQLVVVAYILAQLSGANAITNYLPEIFGIVGVESTDVKVYASGLYAMVKLAI
;
A
#
# COMPACT_ATOMS: atom_id res chain seq x y z
N MET A 1 1.92 -15.06 1.24
CA MET A 1 2.00 -16.31 2.03
C MET A 1 0.75 -17.17 1.84
N ILE A 2 -0.44 -16.69 2.21
CA ILE A 2 -1.73 -17.41 2.03
C ILE A 2 -1.92 -17.90 0.58
N GLY A 3 -1.55 -17.07 -0.41
CA GLY A 3 -1.61 -17.47 -1.82
C GLY A 3 -0.75 -18.68 -2.19
N ILE A 4 0.49 -18.79 -1.69
CA ILE A 4 1.41 -19.89 -2.04
C ILE A 4 0.93 -21.21 -1.45
N PHE A 5 0.48 -21.21 -0.18
CA PHE A 5 -0.06 -22.40 0.46
C PHE A 5 -1.42 -22.81 -0.12
N THR A 6 -2.23 -21.85 -0.58
CA THR A 6 -3.49 -22.14 -1.28
C THR A 6 -3.22 -22.77 -2.64
N VAL A 7 -2.24 -22.28 -3.40
CA VAL A 7 -1.80 -22.89 -4.67
C VAL A 7 -1.27 -24.31 -4.43
N TYR A 8 -0.45 -24.52 -3.40
CA TYR A 8 0.04 -25.86 -3.02
C TYR A 8 -1.11 -26.82 -2.68
N GLY A 9 -2.06 -26.38 -1.85
CA GLY A 9 -3.22 -27.18 -1.47
C GLY A 9 -4.11 -27.54 -2.66
N CYS A 10 -4.26 -26.62 -3.62
CA CYS A 10 -5.02 -26.85 -4.85
C CYS A 10 -4.31 -27.82 -5.81
N ASP A 11 -2.98 -27.73 -5.94
CA ASP A 11 -2.20 -28.64 -6.78
C ASP A 11 -2.30 -30.10 -6.31
N ARG A 12 -2.35 -30.33 -4.99
CA ARG A 12 -2.41 -31.67 -4.41
C ARG A 12 -3.82 -32.30 -4.42
N HIS A 13 -4.89 -31.50 -4.39
CA HIS A 13 -6.26 -32.00 -4.19
C HIS A 13 -7.19 -31.76 -5.39
N VAL A 14 -6.82 -30.94 -6.37
CA VAL A 14 -7.65 -30.61 -7.52
C VAL A 14 -6.97 -31.08 -8.81
N PRO A 15 -7.59 -31.99 -9.59
CA PRO A 15 -7.00 -32.45 -10.85
C PRO A 15 -6.94 -31.33 -11.90
N ALA A 16 -5.83 -31.29 -12.65
CA ALA A 16 -5.51 -30.25 -13.63
C ALA A 16 -6.47 -30.12 -14.82
N SER A 17 -7.40 -31.06 -14.99
CA SER A 17 -8.47 -30.99 -15.98
C SER A 17 -9.59 -30.03 -15.59
N ARG A 18 -9.61 -29.53 -14.35
CA ARG A 18 -10.67 -28.68 -13.82
C ARG A 18 -10.19 -27.24 -13.68
N ASN A 19 -10.87 -26.31 -14.35
CA ASN A 19 -10.63 -24.86 -14.24
C ASN A 19 -10.64 -24.31 -12.79
N LEU A 20 -11.18 -25.07 -11.85
CA LEU A 20 -11.16 -24.80 -10.41
C LEU A 20 -9.75 -24.69 -9.80
N GLN A 21 -8.72 -25.29 -10.41
CA GLN A 21 -7.36 -25.30 -9.85
C GLN A 21 -6.74 -23.89 -9.82
N TYR A 22 -6.94 -23.06 -10.84
CA TYR A 22 -6.42 -21.69 -10.89
C TYR A 22 -7.39 -20.65 -10.30
N GLN A 23 -8.70 -20.93 -10.31
CA GLN A 23 -9.72 -20.02 -9.80
C GLN A 23 -9.72 -19.94 -8.27
N THR A 24 -9.51 -21.06 -7.59
CA THR A 24 -9.50 -21.13 -6.12
C THR A 24 -8.46 -20.20 -5.48
N PRO A 25 -7.16 -20.21 -5.87
CA PRO A 25 -6.18 -19.29 -5.29
C PRO A 25 -6.47 -17.82 -5.63
N PHE A 26 -7.13 -17.54 -6.75
CA PHE A 26 -7.57 -16.19 -7.09
C PHE A 26 -8.66 -15.68 -6.14
N PHE A 27 -9.72 -16.46 -5.94
CA PHE A 27 -10.81 -16.08 -5.02
C PHE A 27 -10.35 -15.93 -3.57
N VAL A 28 -9.46 -16.80 -3.11
CA VAL A 28 -8.89 -16.70 -1.75
C VAL A 28 -8.04 -15.44 -1.60
N GLN A 29 -7.30 -15.03 -2.63
CA GLN A 29 -6.52 -13.79 -2.60
C GLN A 29 -7.41 -12.54 -2.64
N CYS A 30 -8.58 -12.60 -3.30
CA CYS A 30 -9.55 -11.51 -3.31
C CYS A 30 -10.27 -11.31 -1.97
N PHE A 31 -10.23 -12.28 -1.05
CA PHE A 31 -10.89 -12.17 0.24
C PHE A 31 -10.30 -11.03 1.11
N VAL A 32 -8.98 -10.90 1.16
CA VAL A 32 -8.30 -9.89 1.98
C VAL A 32 -8.63 -8.45 1.53
N PRO A 33 -8.52 -8.07 0.23
CA PRO A 33 -8.93 -6.74 -0.21
C PRO A 33 -10.45 -6.53 -0.11
N ALA A 34 -11.27 -7.56 -0.31
CA ALA A 34 -12.72 -7.45 -0.11
C ALA A 34 -13.05 -7.10 1.35
N LEU A 35 -12.39 -7.74 2.32
CA LEU A 35 -12.51 -7.38 3.73
C LEU A 35 -12.03 -5.95 3.99
N GLY A 36 -10.92 -5.53 3.36
CA GLY A 36 -10.43 -4.15 3.43
C GLY A 36 -11.45 -3.11 2.93
N ILE A 37 -12.15 -3.41 1.84
CA ILE A 37 -13.22 -2.54 1.30
C ILE A 37 -14.40 -2.48 2.27
N ILE A 38 -14.80 -3.61 2.85
CA ILE A 38 -15.88 -3.62 3.85
C ILE A 38 -15.49 -2.78 5.06
N MET A 39 -14.26 -2.93 5.54
CA MET A 39 -13.75 -2.17 6.68
C MET A 39 -13.58 -0.67 6.38
N SER A 40 -13.32 -0.28 5.13
CA SER A 40 -13.16 1.14 4.79
C SER A 40 -14.44 1.95 5.00
N PHE A 41 -15.62 1.32 4.93
CA PHE A 41 -16.89 1.99 5.22
C PHE A 41 -17.06 2.37 6.70
N PHE A 42 -16.30 1.74 7.61
CA PHE A 42 -16.32 2.04 9.05
C PHE A 42 -15.20 2.97 9.48
N LEU A 43 -14.29 3.32 8.57
CA LEU A 43 -13.16 4.21 8.87
C LEU A 43 -13.60 5.67 8.75
N TYR A 44 -13.13 6.48 9.69
CA TYR A 44 -13.28 7.92 9.57
C TYR A 44 -12.44 8.45 8.40
N GLU A 45 -13.02 9.36 7.63
CA GLU A 45 -12.33 10.02 6.53
C GLU A 45 -11.18 10.89 7.05
N SER A 46 -10.14 11.10 6.25
CA SER A 46 -9.00 11.91 6.67
C SER A 46 -9.42 13.35 7.01
N PRO A 47 -9.14 13.87 8.23
CA PRO A 47 -9.44 15.26 8.60
C PRO A 47 -8.88 16.28 7.62
N ARG A 48 -7.66 16.03 7.10
CA ARG A 48 -7.03 16.88 6.09
C ARG A 48 -7.84 16.91 4.79
N TRP A 49 -8.36 15.76 4.35
CA TRP A 49 -9.19 15.68 3.14
C TRP A 49 -10.54 16.39 3.32
N LEU A 50 -11.17 16.25 4.49
CA LEU A 50 -12.41 16.96 4.82
C LEU A 50 -12.20 18.48 4.83
N CYS A 51 -11.10 18.97 5.41
CA CYS A 51 -10.71 20.38 5.34
C CYS A 51 -10.50 20.85 3.89
N LEU A 52 -9.83 20.05 3.07
CA LEU A 52 -9.62 20.34 1.64
C LEU A 52 -10.92 20.46 0.84
N ARG A 53 -11.97 19.71 1.23
CA ARG A 53 -13.30 19.77 0.62
C ARG A 53 -14.17 20.91 1.18
N GLY A 54 -13.62 21.76 2.05
CA GLY A 54 -14.35 22.85 2.69
C GLY A 54 -15.27 22.41 3.84
N LYS A 55 -15.21 21.14 4.25
CA LYS A 55 -16.04 20.59 5.33
C LYS A 55 -15.35 20.71 6.69
N GLN A 56 -15.18 21.93 7.17
CA GLN A 56 -14.40 22.20 8.37
C GLN A 56 -15.02 21.59 9.65
N GLU A 57 -16.34 21.63 9.79
CA GLU A 57 -17.02 21.09 10.97
C GLU A 57 -16.86 19.56 11.08
N GLU A 58 -17.06 18.84 9.96
CA GLU A 58 -16.84 17.38 9.90
C GLU A 58 -15.37 17.02 10.17
N ALA A 59 -14.42 17.82 9.67
CA ALA A 59 -13.00 17.61 9.89
C ALA A 59 -12.61 17.75 11.37
N LEU A 60 -13.13 18.77 12.05
CA LEU A 60 -12.88 19.00 13.47
C LEU A 60 -13.51 17.91 14.34
N ALA A 61 -14.74 17.50 14.05
CA ALA A 61 -15.38 16.36 14.73
C ALA A 61 -14.60 15.06 14.56
N THR A 62 -14.06 14.83 13.36
CA THR A 62 -13.23 13.66 13.07
C THR A 62 -11.88 13.73 13.79
N LEU A 63 -11.26 14.90 13.86
CA LEU A 63 -10.01 15.11 14.59
C LEU A 63 -10.17 14.84 16.09
N ILE A 64 -11.24 15.35 16.70
CA ILE A 64 -11.62 15.07 18.10
C ILE A 64 -11.80 13.57 18.32
N THR A 65 -12.52 12.91 17.42
CA THR A 65 -12.81 11.47 17.53
C THR A 65 -11.55 10.61 17.40
N ILE A 66 -10.64 10.95 16.49
CA ILE A 66 -9.37 10.24 16.28
C ILE A 66 -8.42 10.45 17.46
N ARG A 67 -8.38 11.66 18.03
CA ARG A 67 -7.48 12.00 19.16
C ARG A 67 -8.05 11.58 20.51
N GLY A 68 -9.37 11.42 20.63
CA GLY A 68 -10.04 11.04 21.88
C GLY A 68 -9.94 12.11 22.98
N LEU A 69 -9.80 13.38 22.61
CA LEU A 69 -9.65 14.53 23.51
C LEU A 69 -10.81 15.51 23.31
N ASP A 70 -11.15 16.31 24.33
CA ASP A 70 -12.21 17.32 24.23
C ASP A 70 -11.88 18.43 23.22
N SER A 71 -12.91 19.06 22.65
CA SER A 71 -12.77 20.13 21.65
C SER A 71 -11.92 21.31 22.10
N ASP A 72 -11.91 21.59 23.40
CA ASP A 72 -11.21 22.73 24.00
C ASP A 72 -9.79 22.39 24.42
N HIS A 73 -9.34 21.16 24.19
CA HIS A 73 -7.99 20.74 24.54
C HIS A 73 -6.98 21.53 23.67
N PRO A 74 -5.98 22.20 24.27
CA PRO A 74 -5.05 23.07 23.54
C PRO A 74 -4.32 22.37 22.40
N TYR A 75 -4.04 21.07 22.56
CA TYR A 75 -3.44 20.24 21.50
C TYR A 75 -4.31 20.14 20.23
N ILE A 76 -5.63 19.98 20.36
CA ILE A 76 -6.53 19.91 19.20
C ILE A 76 -6.60 21.25 18.51
N LEU A 77 -6.68 22.34 19.28
CA LEU A 77 -6.72 23.70 18.75
C LEU A 77 -5.43 24.03 17.99
N GLU A 78 -4.27 23.67 18.54
CA GLU A 78 -2.98 23.86 17.88
C GLU A 78 -2.88 23.02 16.60
N GLU A 79 -3.24 21.75 16.63
CA GLU A 79 -3.21 20.87 15.46
C GLU A 79 -4.18 21.35 14.36
N TRP A 80 -5.35 21.84 14.76
CA TRP A 80 -6.35 22.43 13.87
C TRP A 80 -5.85 23.71 13.20
N ASP A 81 -5.21 24.60 13.96
CA ASP A 81 -4.66 25.87 13.45
C ASP A 81 -3.50 25.60 12.48
N GLN A 82 -2.58 24.70 12.85
CA GLN A 82 -1.48 24.27 11.97
C GLN A 82 -2.00 23.68 10.66
N MET A 83 -3.07 22.88 10.69
CA MET A 83 -3.68 22.33 9.48
C MET A 83 -4.29 23.42 8.59
N LYS A 84 -5.01 24.39 9.18
CA LYS A 84 -5.59 25.51 8.44
C LYS A 84 -4.53 26.40 7.81
N ASP A 85 -3.46 26.69 8.53
CA ASP A 85 -2.34 27.49 8.06
C ASP A 85 -1.64 26.80 6.89
N GLN A 86 -1.37 25.49 7.00
CA GLN A 86 -0.80 24.72 5.90
C GLN A 86 -1.70 24.77 4.66
N LEU A 87 -3.01 24.59 4.84
CA LEU A 87 -3.97 24.57 3.73
C LEU A 87 -4.08 25.93 3.03
N THR A 88 -4.08 27.00 3.82
CA THR A 88 -4.17 28.37 3.30
C THR A 88 -2.94 28.70 2.47
N ARG A 89 -1.75 28.36 2.98
CA ARG A 89 -0.48 28.55 2.26
C ARG A 89 -0.42 27.71 0.98
N GLU A 90 -0.85 26.45 1.03
CA GLU A 90 -0.91 25.56 -0.13
C GLU A 90 -1.86 26.12 -1.21
N ASN A 91 -3.01 26.66 -0.79
CA ASN A 91 -4.01 27.23 -1.70
C ASN A 91 -3.53 28.57 -2.32
N GLU A 92 -2.85 29.41 -1.55
CA GLU A 92 -2.28 30.70 -2.00
C GLU A 92 -1.09 30.52 -2.96
N GLU A 93 -0.19 29.58 -2.68
CA GLU A 93 1.02 29.36 -3.49
C GLU A 93 0.73 28.61 -4.79
N PHE A 94 -0.20 27.65 -4.78
CA PHE A 94 -0.39 26.71 -5.90
C PHE A 94 -1.78 26.74 -6.54
N GLY A 95 -2.72 27.54 -6.04
CA GLY A 95 -4.00 27.82 -6.70
C GLY A 95 -5.05 26.70 -6.59
N GLY A 96 -5.01 25.92 -5.51
CA GLY A 96 -6.00 24.89 -5.19
C GLY A 96 -5.69 23.49 -5.72
N LEU A 97 -6.66 22.57 -5.64
CA LEU A 97 -6.54 21.10 -5.77
C LEU A 97 -6.41 20.54 -7.20
N GLY A 98 -5.88 21.30 -8.16
CA GLY A 98 -5.70 20.79 -9.53
C GLY A 98 -4.54 19.80 -9.62
N TYR A 99 -4.66 18.74 -10.43
CA TYR A 99 -3.48 17.90 -10.76
C TYR A 99 -2.29 18.74 -11.28
N GLY A 100 -2.57 19.88 -11.92
CA GLY A 100 -1.57 20.85 -12.36
C GLY A 100 -0.89 21.65 -11.24
N SER A 101 -1.57 21.89 -10.11
CA SER A 101 -0.97 22.58 -8.95
C SER A 101 -0.01 21.66 -8.19
N ILE A 102 -0.35 20.37 -8.05
CA ILE A 102 0.52 19.35 -7.45
C ILE A 102 1.78 19.16 -8.29
N LEU A 103 1.64 19.09 -9.61
CA LEU A 103 2.79 19.05 -10.52
C LEU A 103 3.61 20.34 -10.40
N ARG A 104 2.96 21.50 -10.34
CA ARG A 104 3.67 22.77 -10.18
C ARG A 104 4.38 22.87 -8.83
N GLU A 105 3.79 22.44 -7.73
CA GLU A 105 4.43 22.37 -6.41
C GLU A 105 5.64 21.44 -6.44
N THR A 106 5.46 20.25 -7.00
CA THR A 106 6.50 19.23 -7.07
C THR A 106 7.69 19.68 -7.92
N PHE A 107 7.43 20.36 -9.04
CA PHE A 107 8.47 20.78 -10.00
C PHE A 107 8.99 22.22 -9.80
N CYS A 108 8.23 23.13 -9.19
CA CYS A 108 8.65 24.51 -8.99
C CYS A 108 9.45 24.67 -7.68
N VAL A 109 9.16 23.85 -6.66
CA VAL A 109 9.90 23.88 -5.39
C VAL A 109 11.15 23.00 -5.49
N ARG A 110 12.34 23.63 -5.55
CA ARG A 110 13.64 22.92 -5.65
C ARG A 110 13.89 21.90 -4.52
N SER A 111 13.35 22.15 -3.32
CA SER A 111 13.43 21.23 -2.19
C SER A 111 12.63 19.94 -2.44
N ASN A 112 11.38 20.08 -2.92
CA ASN A 112 10.51 18.97 -3.23
C ASN A 112 11.05 18.15 -4.40
N LEU A 113 11.57 18.81 -5.44
CA LEU A 113 12.25 18.14 -6.55
C LEU A 113 13.38 17.21 -6.11
N ARG A 114 14.27 17.66 -5.21
CA ARG A 114 15.35 16.80 -4.69
C ARG A 114 14.82 15.58 -3.96
N ARG A 115 13.75 15.74 -3.17
CA ARG A 115 13.11 14.61 -2.47
C ARG A 115 12.51 13.62 -3.47
N VAL A 116 11.79 14.11 -4.48
CA VAL A 116 11.21 13.25 -5.52
C VAL A 116 12.30 12.50 -6.29
N GLN A 117 13.39 13.18 -6.69
CA GLN A 117 14.51 12.54 -7.37
C GLN A 117 15.14 11.43 -6.54
N LEU A 118 15.38 11.67 -5.24
CA LEU A 118 15.92 10.66 -4.34
C LEU A 118 14.99 9.44 -4.21
N VAL A 119 13.69 9.67 -4.06
CA VAL A 119 12.70 8.58 -3.97
C VAL A 119 12.65 7.78 -5.27
N VAL A 120 12.64 8.46 -6.43
CA VAL A 120 12.61 7.79 -7.74
C VAL A 120 13.87 6.96 -7.96
N VAL A 121 15.06 7.52 -7.69
CA VAL A 121 16.32 6.80 -7.84
C VAL A 121 16.39 5.63 -6.86
N ALA A 122 16.00 5.82 -5.61
CA ALA A 122 15.98 4.75 -4.61
C ALA A 122 15.02 3.62 -5.04
N TYR A 123 13.84 3.96 -5.56
CA TYR A 123 12.87 2.98 -6.03
C TYR A 123 13.38 2.21 -7.26
N ILE A 124 14.00 2.90 -8.22
CA ILE A 124 14.62 2.26 -9.39
C ILE A 124 15.73 1.31 -8.95
N LEU A 125 16.62 1.74 -8.06
CA LEU A 125 17.69 0.89 -7.54
C LEU A 125 17.15 -0.32 -6.77
N ALA A 126 16.09 -0.15 -5.97
CA ALA A 126 15.43 -1.25 -5.28
C ALA A 126 14.83 -2.27 -6.25
N GLN A 127 14.20 -1.81 -7.34
CA GLN A 127 13.62 -2.70 -8.35
C GLN A 127 14.71 -3.36 -9.23
N LEU A 128 15.77 -2.63 -9.60
CA LEU A 128 16.90 -3.12 -10.38
C LEU A 128 17.79 -4.11 -9.61
N SER A 129 17.74 -4.11 -8.28
CA SER A 129 18.34 -5.17 -7.46
C SER A 129 17.86 -6.57 -7.84
N GLY A 130 16.77 -6.69 -8.62
CA GLY A 130 16.32 -7.97 -9.18
C GLY A 130 15.60 -8.84 -8.16
N ALA A 131 15.27 -8.31 -6.97
CA ALA A 131 14.59 -9.06 -5.92
C ALA A 131 13.26 -9.69 -6.42
N ASN A 132 12.52 -8.96 -7.25
CA ASN A 132 11.29 -9.47 -7.86
C ASN A 132 11.55 -10.53 -8.93
N ALA A 133 12.60 -10.36 -9.75
CA ALA A 133 12.99 -11.37 -10.75
C ALA A 133 13.39 -12.69 -10.07
N ILE A 134 14.24 -12.62 -9.03
CA ILE A 134 14.64 -13.79 -8.25
C ILE A 134 13.41 -14.50 -7.66
N THR A 135 12.46 -13.74 -7.09
CA THR A 135 11.25 -14.32 -6.49
C THR A 135 10.37 -15.02 -7.53
N ASN A 136 10.19 -14.43 -8.71
CA ASN A 136 9.32 -14.98 -9.75
C ASN A 136 9.92 -16.18 -10.48
N TYR A 137 11.24 -16.17 -10.71
CA TYR A 137 11.96 -17.23 -11.41
C TYR A 137 12.58 -18.26 -10.46
N LEU A 138 12.39 -18.12 -9.15
CA LEU A 138 12.90 -19.04 -8.15
C LEU A 138 12.58 -20.52 -8.46
N PRO A 139 11.35 -20.89 -8.89
CA PRO A 139 11.03 -22.27 -9.24
C PRO A 139 11.79 -22.81 -10.47
N GLU A 140 12.10 -21.92 -11.41
CA GLU A 140 12.85 -22.25 -12.64
C GLU A 140 14.34 -22.38 -12.32
N ILE A 141 14.89 -21.48 -11.51
CA ILE A 141 16.28 -21.54 -11.01
C ILE A 141 16.51 -22.84 -10.22
N PHE A 142 15.59 -23.23 -9.33
CA PHE A 142 15.70 -24.50 -8.62
C PHE A 142 15.59 -25.72 -9.56
N GLY A 143 14.85 -25.60 -10.67
CA GLY A 143 14.82 -26.62 -11.71
C GLY A 143 16.18 -26.79 -12.40
N ILE A 144 16.88 -25.70 -12.71
CA ILE A 144 18.21 -25.72 -13.34
C ILE A 144 19.27 -26.31 -12.40
N VAL A 145 19.12 -26.12 -11.09
CA VAL A 145 20.02 -26.67 -10.05
C VAL A 145 19.82 -28.19 -9.83
N GLY A 146 18.84 -28.82 -10.50
CA GLY A 146 18.64 -30.27 -10.48
C GLY A 146 17.59 -30.76 -9.48
N VAL A 147 16.73 -29.88 -8.96
CA VAL A 147 15.58 -30.27 -8.14
C VAL A 147 14.37 -30.51 -9.05
N GLU A 148 14.15 -31.79 -9.40
CA GLU A 148 13.11 -32.18 -10.36
C GLU A 148 11.69 -32.25 -9.78
N SER A 149 11.52 -32.32 -8.46
CA SER A 149 10.20 -32.50 -7.83
C SER A 149 9.44 -31.16 -7.64
N THR A 150 8.24 -31.07 -8.22
CA THR A 150 7.32 -29.92 -8.08
C THR A 150 7.02 -29.56 -6.63
N ASP A 151 6.90 -30.56 -5.75
CA ASP A 151 6.71 -30.35 -4.31
C ASP A 151 7.83 -29.50 -3.70
N VAL A 152 9.09 -29.84 -4.00
CA VAL A 152 10.26 -29.15 -3.41
C VAL A 152 10.35 -27.70 -3.89
N LYS A 153 9.94 -27.41 -5.12
CA LYS A 153 9.88 -26.04 -5.65
C LYS A 153 8.86 -25.19 -4.89
N VAL A 154 7.68 -25.72 -4.62
CA VAL A 154 6.63 -24.99 -3.89
C VAL A 154 6.98 -24.84 -2.40
N TYR A 155 7.58 -25.86 -1.78
CA TYR A 155 8.10 -25.77 -0.40
C TYR A 155 9.23 -24.74 -0.27
N ALA A 156 10.18 -24.70 -1.21
CA ALA A 156 11.29 -23.74 -1.18
C ALA A 156 10.80 -22.30 -1.39
N SER A 157 9.85 -22.07 -2.30
CA SER A 157 9.19 -20.77 -2.45
C SER A 157 8.38 -20.37 -1.21
N GLY A 158 7.75 -21.32 -0.53
CA GLY A 158 7.06 -21.10 0.75
C GLY A 158 8.01 -20.71 1.88
N LEU A 159 9.16 -21.38 2.00
CA LEU A 159 10.20 -21.07 2.98
C LEU A 159 10.84 -19.70 2.71
N TYR A 160 11.14 -19.39 1.46
CA TYR A 160 11.64 -18.06 1.05
C TYR A 160 10.66 -16.95 1.44
N ALA A 161 9.36 -17.17 1.23
CA ALA A 161 8.34 -16.22 1.66
C ALA A 161 8.27 -16.06 3.20
N MET A 162 8.62 -17.07 3.99
CA MET A 162 8.66 -16.98 5.46
C MET A 162 9.88 -16.20 5.93
N VAL A 163 11.05 -16.45 5.32
CA VAL A 163 12.28 -15.70 5.62
C VAL A 163 12.10 -14.21 5.30
N LYS A 164 11.45 -13.89 4.18
CA LYS A 164 11.12 -12.50 3.81
C LYS A 164 10.12 -11.82 4.75
N LEU A 165 9.36 -12.58 5.55
CA LEU A 165 8.44 -12.02 6.55
C LEU A 165 9.13 -11.79 7.90
N ALA A 166 10.18 -12.55 8.19
CA ALA A 166 10.93 -12.45 9.43
C ALA A 166 12.01 -11.35 9.42
N ILE A 167 12.36 -10.85 8.23
CA ILE A 167 13.33 -9.76 7.99
C ILE A 167 12.55 -8.50 7.60
#